data_AF-A0A4S4KH60-F1
#
_entry.id   AF-A0A4S4KH60-F1
#
_cell.length_a   1.000
_cell.length_b   1.000
_cell.length_c   1.000
_cell.angle_alpha   90.00
_cell.angle_beta   90.00
_cell.angle_gamma   90.00
#
_symmetry.space_group_name_H-M   'P 1'
#
loop_
_entity.id
_entity.type
_entity.pdbx_description
1 polymer ?
#
loop_
_entity_poly.entity_id
_entity_poly.type
_entity_poly.pdbx_seq_one_letter_code
_entity_poly.pdbx_strand_id
1 'polypeptide(L)'
;MQEPAIDRALVPGILSIFLQALQDDDSYIFLNAVQGLAAIVNGFGKDTLRGLVDMYVKGLDGIAGSAMIQQDVDVRTRVGEALGQVIKRCGDTLPSYAYILIPPLFAVVRTSHLPTALRTSSLSLLAQCVSANALSVIPYATDMTTAMVDLLQIETVPASRSSAKTTAPASGLETEEKDDKETEAPKRDTMTFQPTTTNSKIPTLRRAALHFLTLLLRAFTEQVEESSTAAVYALPGEVMRRAKTIIGYVTITDEDAIVRVMAKEGLDALDGLAIAMLGL
;
A
#
# COMPACT_ATOMS: atom_id res chain seq x y z
N MET A 1 14.80 -13.30 36.08
CA MET A 1 15.29 -14.40 35.23
C MET A 1 16.13 -13.79 34.14
N GLN A 2 17.38 -14.21 34.01
CA GLN A 2 18.30 -13.70 33.00
C GLN A 2 17.93 -14.40 31.68
N GLU A 3 17.50 -13.64 30.67
CA GLU A 3 17.23 -14.18 29.33
C GLU A 3 18.48 -14.95 28.84
N PRO A 4 18.33 -16.18 28.31
CA PRO A 4 19.48 -16.89 27.76
C PRO A 4 20.04 -16.08 26.59
N ALA A 5 21.28 -15.59 26.76
CA ALA A 5 21.96 -14.84 25.72
C ALA A 5 22.23 -15.79 24.54
N ILE A 6 21.56 -15.56 23.42
CA ILE A 6 21.81 -16.30 22.16
C ILE A 6 23.26 -16.04 21.74
N ASP A 7 24.00 -17.11 21.45
CA ASP A 7 25.32 -16.99 20.85
C ASP A 7 25.18 -16.29 19.49
N ARG A 8 25.79 -15.10 19.37
CA ARG A 8 25.72 -14.26 18.16
C ARG A 8 26.29 -14.99 16.94
N ALA A 9 27.17 -15.97 17.12
CA ALA A 9 27.70 -16.78 16.02
C ALA A 9 26.63 -17.68 15.37
N LEU A 10 25.58 -18.07 16.11
CA LEU A 10 24.51 -18.93 15.61
C LEU A 10 23.41 -18.16 14.88
N VAL A 11 23.30 -16.86 15.10
CA VAL A 11 22.22 -16.02 14.58
C VAL A 11 22.10 -16.06 13.05
N PRO A 12 23.17 -15.99 12.25
CA PRO A 12 23.05 -16.09 10.80
C PRO A 12 22.44 -17.43 10.36
N GLY A 13 22.79 -18.53 11.05
CA GLY A 13 22.24 -19.85 10.76
C GLY A 13 20.76 -19.95 11.12
N ILE A 14 20.37 -19.46 12.29
CA ILE A 14 18.96 -19.41 12.74
C ILE A 14 18.14 -18.55 11.78
N LEU A 15 18.64 -17.37 11.42
CA LEU A 15 17.98 -16.48 10.46
C LEU A 15 17.81 -17.15 9.10
N SER A 16 18.86 -17.83 8.60
CA SER A 16 18.79 -18.56 7.33
C SER A 16 17.72 -19.65 7.36
N ILE A 17 17.56 -20.38 8.47
CA ILE A 17 16.53 -21.41 8.62
C ILE A 17 15.14 -20.78 8.54
N PHE A 18 14.90 -19.68 9.27
CA PHE A 18 13.61 -19.02 9.22
C PHE A 18 13.30 -18.40 7.85
N LEU A 19 14.28 -17.75 7.22
CA LEU A 19 14.11 -17.20 5.87
C LEU A 19 13.83 -18.29 4.83
N GLN A 20 14.46 -19.45 4.94
CA GLN A 20 14.16 -20.61 4.08
C GLN A 20 12.74 -21.15 4.33
N ALA A 21 12.34 -21.26 5.60
CA ALA A 21 11.02 -21.73 5.99
C ALA A 21 9.86 -20.81 5.52
N LEU A 22 10.13 -19.55 5.14
CA LEU A 22 9.12 -18.68 4.52
C LEU A 22 8.66 -19.16 3.14
N GLN A 23 9.48 -19.98 2.46
CA GLN A 23 9.18 -20.53 1.15
C GLN A 23 8.50 -21.91 1.24
N ASP A 24 8.28 -22.43 2.44
CA ASP A 24 7.64 -23.72 2.64
C ASP A 24 6.13 -23.62 2.34
N ASP A 25 5.58 -24.60 1.62
CA ASP A 25 4.16 -24.64 1.28
C ASP A 25 3.26 -24.94 2.50
N ASP A 26 3.82 -25.49 3.58
CA ASP A 26 3.11 -25.75 4.82
C ASP A 26 2.90 -24.45 5.63
N SER A 27 1.63 -24.08 5.79
CA SER A 27 1.22 -22.87 6.51
C SER A 27 1.69 -22.82 7.97
N TYR A 28 1.84 -23.95 8.65
CA TYR A 28 2.34 -23.98 10.03
C TYR A 28 3.85 -23.72 10.07
N ILE A 29 4.61 -24.27 9.13
CA ILE A 29 6.05 -23.99 9.00
C ILE A 29 6.25 -22.51 8.69
N PHE A 30 5.51 -21.97 7.72
CA PHE A 30 5.51 -20.55 7.39
C PHE A 30 5.20 -19.69 8.62
N LEU A 31 4.08 -19.94 9.31
CA LEU A 31 3.64 -19.13 10.45
C LEU A 31 4.67 -19.13 11.59
N ASN A 32 5.22 -20.29 11.91
CA ASN A 32 6.26 -20.43 12.93
C ASN A 32 7.54 -19.68 12.53
N ALA A 33 7.88 -19.67 11.24
CA ALA A 33 9.02 -18.90 10.74
C ALA A 33 8.81 -17.39 10.90
N VAL A 34 7.61 -16.89 10.57
CA VAL A 34 7.27 -15.47 10.77
C VAL A 34 7.36 -15.09 12.25
N GLN A 35 6.80 -15.91 13.14
CA GLN A 35 6.86 -15.67 14.59
C GLN A 35 8.30 -15.68 15.11
N GLY A 36 9.14 -16.60 14.62
CA GLY A 36 10.56 -16.65 14.94
C GLY A 36 11.32 -15.40 14.50
N LEU A 37 11.08 -14.92 13.27
CA LEU A 37 11.68 -13.69 12.74
C LEU A 37 11.25 -12.46 13.54
N ALA A 38 9.96 -12.37 13.88
CA ALA A 38 9.43 -11.28 14.71
C ALA A 38 10.04 -11.30 16.12
N ALA A 39 10.28 -12.48 16.71
CA ALA A 39 10.93 -12.57 18.02
C ALA A 39 12.41 -12.10 17.97
N ILE A 40 13.15 -12.45 16.91
CA ILE A 40 14.59 -12.14 16.77
C ILE A 40 14.88 -10.67 16.48
N VAL A 41 13.89 -9.90 15.99
CA VAL A 41 14.06 -8.47 15.68
C VAL A 41 14.54 -7.67 16.91
N ASN A 42 14.17 -8.12 18.11
CA ASN A 42 14.64 -7.62 19.39
C ASN A 42 16.11 -8.03 19.63
N GLY A 43 17.04 -7.37 18.94
CA GLY A 43 18.48 -7.60 19.07
C GLY A 43 19.20 -7.78 17.73
N PHE A 44 18.51 -8.29 16.70
CA PHE A 44 19.08 -8.56 15.38
C PHE A 44 18.25 -7.96 14.23
N GLY A 45 17.46 -6.92 14.51
CA GLY A 45 16.52 -6.32 13.55
C GLY A 45 17.14 -5.89 12.22
N LYS A 46 18.39 -5.39 12.22
CA LYS A 46 19.10 -5.00 11.00
C LYS A 46 19.23 -6.16 10.01
N ASP A 47 19.68 -7.32 10.48
CA ASP A 47 19.94 -8.49 9.63
C ASP A 47 18.64 -9.19 9.25
N THR A 48 17.69 -9.27 10.18
CA THR A 48 16.34 -9.80 9.92
C THR A 48 15.63 -9.01 8.83
N LEU A 49 15.56 -7.67 8.97
CA LEU A 49 14.89 -6.81 7.99
C LEU A 49 15.60 -6.83 6.64
N ARG A 50 16.94 -6.82 6.63
CA ARG A 50 17.69 -6.94 5.37
C ARG A 50 17.38 -8.26 4.66
N GLY A 51 17.41 -9.38 5.36
CA GLY A 51 17.11 -10.69 4.76
C GLY A 51 15.70 -10.75 4.17
N LEU A 52 14.70 -10.21 4.88
CA LEU A 52 13.33 -10.14 4.39
C LEU A 52 13.15 -9.20 3.20
N VAL A 53 13.74 -8.00 3.25
CA VAL A 53 13.70 -7.04 2.14
C VAL A 53 14.39 -7.62 0.92
N ASP A 54 15.57 -8.21 1.08
CA ASP A 54 16.30 -8.87 0.00
C ASP A 54 15.44 -9.96 -0.63
N MET A 55 14.81 -10.85 0.16
CA MET A 55 13.88 -11.85 -0.38
C MET A 55 12.69 -11.22 -1.11
N TYR A 56 12.14 -10.13 -0.58
CA TYR A 56 10.99 -9.44 -1.16
C TYR A 56 11.30 -8.75 -2.50
N VAL A 57 12.48 -8.14 -2.65
CA VAL A 57 12.85 -7.34 -3.85
C VAL A 57 13.88 -7.99 -4.77
N LYS A 58 14.46 -9.14 -4.40
CA LYS A 58 15.51 -9.80 -5.20
C LYS A 58 15.05 -10.04 -6.63
N GLY A 59 15.80 -9.55 -7.61
CA GLY A 59 15.53 -9.81 -9.03
C GLY A 59 14.39 -8.99 -9.64
N LEU A 60 13.90 -7.95 -8.96
CA LEU A 60 12.90 -7.02 -9.51
C LEU A 60 13.50 -6.02 -10.51
N ASP A 61 14.80 -5.71 -10.42
CA ASP A 61 15.45 -4.63 -11.19
C ASP A 61 15.77 -5.00 -12.65
N GLY A 62 15.28 -6.13 -13.16
CA GLY A 62 15.63 -6.65 -14.49
C GLY A 62 14.46 -7.30 -15.23
N ILE A 63 14.77 -7.93 -16.37
CA ILE A 63 13.78 -8.61 -17.23
C ILE A 63 12.96 -9.65 -16.44
N ALA A 64 13.56 -10.29 -15.45
CA ALA A 64 12.90 -11.24 -14.56
C ALA A 64 11.72 -10.61 -13.78
N GLY A 65 11.81 -9.33 -13.41
CA GLY A 65 10.71 -8.60 -12.76
C GLY A 65 9.51 -8.39 -13.67
N SER A 66 9.71 -8.38 -14.99
CA SER A 66 8.66 -8.19 -16.00
C SER A 66 7.93 -9.48 -16.40
N ALA A 67 8.50 -10.66 -16.08
CA ALA A 67 8.00 -11.97 -16.50
C ALA A 67 7.78 -12.91 -15.31
N MET A 68 7.01 -12.44 -14.32
CA MET A 68 6.69 -13.23 -13.13
C MET A 68 5.57 -14.23 -13.39
N ILE A 69 5.77 -15.45 -12.89
CA ILE A 69 4.69 -16.43 -12.76
C ILE A 69 3.93 -16.18 -11.45
N GLN A 70 2.74 -16.78 -11.34
CA GLN A 70 1.90 -16.61 -10.14
C GLN A 70 2.62 -17.05 -8.86
N GLN A 71 3.38 -18.15 -8.91
CA GLN A 71 4.17 -18.62 -7.78
C GLN A 71 5.17 -17.56 -7.28
N ASP A 72 5.80 -16.80 -8.17
CA ASP A 72 6.75 -15.74 -7.78
C ASP A 72 6.05 -14.62 -7.00
N VAL A 73 4.85 -14.24 -7.46
CA VAL A 73 4.02 -13.22 -6.81
C VAL A 73 3.53 -13.72 -5.46
N ASP A 74 3.07 -14.97 -5.38
CA ASP A 74 2.56 -15.57 -4.15
C ASP A 74 3.66 -15.70 -3.08
N VAL A 75 4.86 -16.14 -3.46
CA VAL A 75 6.01 -16.19 -2.55
C VAL A 75 6.39 -14.79 -2.05
N ARG A 76 6.43 -13.79 -2.94
CA ARG A 76 6.78 -12.42 -2.54
C ARG A 76 5.72 -11.77 -1.67
N THR A 77 4.45 -11.93 -1.99
CA THR A 77 3.35 -11.40 -1.14
C THR A 77 3.36 -12.06 0.24
N ARG A 78 3.66 -13.36 0.32
CA ARG A 78 3.86 -14.10 1.57
C ARG A 78 5.06 -13.57 2.37
N VAL A 79 6.20 -13.32 1.72
CA VAL A 79 7.36 -12.65 2.35
C VAL A 79 7.00 -11.24 2.80
N GLY A 80 6.20 -10.52 2.01
CA GLY A 80 5.68 -9.20 2.37
C GLY A 80 4.86 -9.24 3.65
N GLU A 81 3.97 -10.21 3.82
CA GLU A 81 3.22 -10.41 5.07
C GLU A 81 4.17 -10.65 6.26
N ALA A 82 5.17 -11.52 6.10
CA ALA A 82 6.19 -11.74 7.13
C ALA A 82 6.94 -10.44 7.49
N LEU A 83 7.34 -9.67 6.48
CA LEU A 83 7.99 -8.39 6.65
C LEU A 83 7.09 -7.39 7.41
N GLY A 84 5.80 -7.37 7.11
CA GLY A 84 4.83 -6.54 7.81
C GLY A 84 4.74 -6.84 9.31
N GLN A 85 4.71 -8.12 9.67
CA GLN A 85 4.70 -8.54 11.08
C GLN A 85 5.99 -8.14 11.81
N VAL A 86 7.14 -8.23 11.14
CA VAL A 86 8.44 -7.79 11.69
C VAL A 86 8.50 -6.26 11.81
N ILE A 87 8.00 -5.51 10.83
CA ILE A 87 7.90 -4.03 10.88
C ILE A 87 7.07 -3.61 12.10
N LYS A 88 5.88 -4.22 12.28
CA LYS A 88 5.01 -3.94 13.43
C LYS A 88 5.71 -4.21 14.76
N ARG A 89 6.54 -5.25 14.82
CA ARG A 89 7.29 -5.62 16.03
C ARG A 89 8.44 -4.66 16.34
N CYS A 90 9.00 -3.96 15.34
CA CYS A 90 10.06 -2.97 15.57
C CYS A 90 9.60 -1.79 16.43
N GLY A 91 8.34 -1.34 16.28
CA GLY A 91 7.79 -0.19 17.00
C GLY A 91 8.73 1.01 16.98
N ASP A 92 9.07 1.53 18.16
CA ASP A 92 9.94 2.71 18.34
C ASP A 92 11.37 2.55 17.82
N THR A 93 11.83 1.33 17.56
CA THR A 93 13.16 1.08 16.98
C THR A 93 13.18 1.23 15.45
N LEU A 94 12.01 1.25 14.81
CA LEU A 94 11.85 1.29 13.35
C LEU A 94 12.61 2.44 12.65
N PRO A 95 12.71 3.67 13.19
CA PRO A 95 13.46 4.75 12.55
C PRO A 95 14.92 4.38 12.24
N SER A 96 15.54 3.53 13.07
CA SER A 96 16.92 3.05 12.87
C SER A 96 17.07 2.11 11.66
N TYR A 97 15.97 1.61 11.13
CA TYR A 97 15.93 0.68 9.98
C TYR A 97 15.25 1.27 8.76
N ALA A 98 14.76 2.52 8.82
CA ALA A 98 14.01 3.16 7.73
C ALA A 98 14.75 3.14 6.39
N TYR A 99 16.08 3.31 6.40
CA TYR A 99 16.91 3.27 5.19
C TYR A 99 16.99 1.88 4.53
N ILE A 100 16.70 0.81 5.26
CA ILE A 100 16.63 -0.57 4.75
C ILE A 100 15.25 -0.84 4.14
N LEU A 101 14.20 -0.21 4.68
CA LEU A 101 12.81 -0.51 4.34
C LEU A 101 12.22 0.42 3.29
N ILE A 102 12.28 1.73 3.53
CA ILE A 102 11.50 2.69 2.76
C ILE A 102 11.97 2.77 1.31
N PRO A 103 13.27 2.97 1.00
CA PRO A 103 13.71 3.08 -0.39
C PRO A 103 13.36 1.87 -1.28
N PRO A 104 13.64 0.61 -0.90
CA PRO A 104 13.32 -0.54 -1.74
C PRO A 104 11.81 -0.78 -1.88
N LEU A 105 11.02 -0.65 -0.81
CA LEU A 105 9.55 -0.75 -0.91
C LEU A 105 8.98 0.33 -1.83
N PHE A 106 9.48 1.56 -1.72
CA PHE A 106 9.05 2.66 -2.56
C PHE A 106 9.48 2.49 -4.03
N ALA A 107 10.63 1.85 -4.28
CA ALA A 107 11.04 1.47 -5.63
C ALA A 107 10.06 0.49 -6.29
N VAL A 108 9.58 -0.52 -5.54
CA VAL A 108 8.57 -1.47 -6.05
C VAL A 108 7.28 -0.75 -6.44
N VAL A 109 6.79 0.17 -5.61
CA VAL A 109 5.57 0.96 -5.92
C VAL A 109 5.69 1.72 -7.24
N ARG A 110 6.86 2.32 -7.51
CA ARG A 110 7.11 3.14 -8.70
C ARG A 110 7.38 2.33 -9.97
N THR A 111 7.61 1.03 -9.86
CA THR A 111 7.99 0.19 -11.00
C THR A 111 6.76 -0.35 -11.72
N SER A 112 6.36 0.31 -12.80
CA SER A 112 5.08 0.07 -13.51
C SER A 112 4.95 -1.31 -14.16
N HIS A 113 6.06 -1.95 -14.52
CA HIS A 113 6.07 -3.27 -15.15
C HIS A 113 5.94 -4.43 -14.14
N LEU A 114 5.99 -4.14 -12.83
CA LEU A 114 5.75 -5.16 -11.82
C LEU A 114 4.26 -5.45 -11.68
N PRO A 115 3.89 -6.68 -11.29
CA PRO A 115 2.50 -7.02 -10.99
C PRO A 115 1.88 -6.05 -10.00
N THR A 116 0.66 -5.61 -10.28
CA THR A 116 -0.05 -4.63 -9.45
C THR A 116 -0.23 -5.14 -8.02
N ALA A 117 -0.37 -6.46 -7.82
CA ALA A 117 -0.41 -7.09 -6.50
C ALA A 117 0.84 -6.77 -5.64
N LEU A 118 2.04 -6.79 -6.24
CA LEU A 118 3.28 -6.44 -5.54
C LEU A 118 3.35 -4.95 -5.22
N ARG A 119 2.94 -4.09 -6.17
CA ARG A 119 2.87 -2.64 -5.95
C ARG A 119 1.90 -2.30 -4.81
N THR A 120 0.75 -2.96 -4.74
CA THR A 120 -0.21 -2.82 -3.63
C THR A 120 0.32 -3.37 -2.31
N SER A 121 1.01 -4.51 -2.34
CA SER A 121 1.66 -5.09 -1.15
C SER A 121 2.73 -4.14 -0.60
N SER A 122 3.54 -3.52 -1.45
CA SER A 122 4.54 -2.53 -1.03
C SER A 122 3.91 -1.27 -0.43
N LEU A 123 2.79 -0.78 -0.98
CA LEU A 123 2.03 0.31 -0.37
C LEU A 123 1.49 -0.05 1.00
N SER A 124 1.01 -1.28 1.19
CA SER A 124 0.58 -1.77 2.50
C SER A 124 1.75 -1.82 3.49
N LEU A 125 2.94 -2.27 3.06
CA LEU A 125 4.13 -2.28 3.92
C LEU A 125 4.59 -0.88 4.31
N LEU A 126 4.57 0.07 3.36
CA LEU A 126 4.85 1.48 3.65
C LEU A 126 3.82 2.06 4.64
N ALA A 127 2.54 1.71 4.51
CA ALA A 127 1.51 2.09 5.47
C ALA A 127 1.79 1.49 6.86
N GLN A 128 2.24 0.24 6.93
CA GLN A 128 2.66 -0.37 8.19
C GLN A 128 3.88 0.31 8.81
N CYS A 129 4.83 0.81 8.02
CA CYS A 129 5.92 1.63 8.52
C CYS A 129 5.41 2.93 9.16
N VAL A 130 4.47 3.62 8.51
CA VAL A 130 3.81 4.82 9.06
C VAL A 130 3.12 4.50 10.38
N SER A 131 2.31 3.44 10.43
CA SER A 131 1.56 3.05 11.62
C SER A 131 2.44 2.54 12.76
N ALA A 132 3.58 1.93 12.45
CA ALA A 132 4.50 1.42 13.47
C ALA A 132 5.31 2.54 14.10
N ASN A 133 5.81 3.50 13.30
CA ASN A 133 6.43 4.71 13.80
C ASN A 133 6.52 5.78 12.68
N ALA A 134 5.73 6.83 12.80
CA ALA A 134 5.66 7.91 11.81
C ALA A 134 7.01 8.63 11.58
N LEU A 135 7.90 8.64 12.56
CA LEU A 135 9.22 9.27 12.44
C LEU A 135 10.09 8.59 11.38
N SER A 136 9.88 7.29 11.15
CA SER A 136 10.65 6.51 10.19
C SER A 136 10.48 6.96 8.74
N VAL A 137 9.33 7.57 8.40
CA VAL A 137 9.00 7.97 7.03
C VAL A 137 9.24 9.46 6.73
N ILE A 138 9.52 10.28 7.75
CA ILE A 138 9.70 11.74 7.59
C ILE A 138 10.68 12.10 6.47
N PRO A 139 11.89 11.48 6.39
CA PRO A 139 12.86 11.87 5.36
C PRO A 139 12.35 11.64 3.93
N TYR A 140 11.30 10.83 3.78
CA TYR A 140 10.72 10.43 2.50
C TYR A 140 9.33 11.06 2.27
N ALA A 141 8.80 11.82 3.22
CA ALA A 141 7.44 12.35 3.24
C ALA A 141 7.04 13.03 1.93
N THR A 142 7.83 14.03 1.50
CA THR A 142 7.55 14.84 0.31
C THR A 142 7.52 13.99 -0.96
N ASP A 143 8.51 13.09 -1.11
CA ASP A 143 8.61 12.22 -2.29
C ASP A 143 7.47 11.20 -2.32
N MET A 144 7.13 10.63 -1.16
CA MET A 144 6.03 9.66 -1.04
C MET A 144 4.68 10.32 -1.34
N THR A 145 4.40 11.49 -0.75
CA THR A 145 3.17 12.26 -1.05
C THR A 145 3.10 12.62 -2.53
N THR A 146 4.19 13.14 -3.10
CA THR A 146 4.25 13.52 -4.53
C THR A 146 3.99 12.31 -5.42
N ALA A 147 4.64 11.18 -5.15
CA ALA A 147 4.46 9.96 -5.93
C ALA A 147 3.05 9.36 -5.79
N MET A 148 2.41 9.47 -4.62
CA MET A 148 1.01 9.04 -4.49
C MET A 148 0.07 9.93 -5.30
N VAL A 149 0.31 11.24 -5.31
CA VAL A 149 -0.45 12.19 -6.13
C VAL A 149 -0.22 11.91 -7.62
N ASP A 150 1.02 11.66 -8.04
CA ASP A 150 1.36 11.25 -9.41
C ASP A 150 0.64 9.97 -9.80
N LEU A 151 0.71 8.95 -8.93
CA LEU A 151 0.03 7.67 -9.15
C LEU A 151 -1.47 7.88 -9.30
N LEU A 152 -2.12 8.65 -8.42
CA LEU A 152 -3.55 8.91 -8.53
C LEU A 152 -3.90 9.67 -9.81
N GLN A 153 -3.11 10.69 -10.16
CA GLN A 153 -3.29 11.44 -11.41
C GLN A 153 -3.18 10.54 -12.64
N ILE A 154 -2.22 9.62 -12.65
CA ILE A 154 -2.00 8.72 -13.78
C ILE A 154 -3.06 7.63 -13.81
N GLU A 155 -3.38 7.00 -12.68
CA GLU A 155 -4.16 5.75 -12.63
C GLU A 155 -5.67 5.95 -12.52
N THR A 156 -6.15 7.16 -12.21
CA THR A 156 -7.59 7.45 -12.17
C THR A 156 -8.26 7.13 -13.51
N VAL A 157 -9.41 6.47 -13.40
CA VAL A 157 -10.24 6.08 -14.54
C VAL A 157 -11.54 6.88 -14.44
N PRO A 158 -11.83 7.79 -15.38
CA PRO A 158 -13.06 8.55 -15.35
C PRO A 158 -14.29 7.65 -15.50
N ALA A 159 -15.32 7.88 -14.69
CA ALA A 159 -16.62 7.27 -14.88
C ALA A 159 -17.14 7.62 -16.29
N SER A 160 -17.22 6.62 -17.16
CA SER A 160 -17.88 6.82 -18.46
C SER A 160 -19.32 7.25 -18.22
N ARG A 161 -19.74 8.36 -18.84
CA ARG A 161 -21.15 8.76 -18.91
C ARG A 161 -21.87 7.75 -19.81
N SER A 162 -22.07 6.53 -19.34
CA SER A 162 -22.85 5.53 -20.07
C SER A 162 -24.29 6.02 -20.10
N SER A 163 -24.69 6.52 -21.27
CA SER A 163 -26.06 6.66 -21.79
C SER A 163 -27.12 6.79 -20.70
N ALA A 164 -27.40 8.04 -20.31
CA ALA A 164 -28.74 8.35 -19.84
C ALA A 164 -29.70 7.94 -20.96
N LYS A 165 -30.28 6.76 -20.83
CA LYS A 165 -31.40 6.31 -21.65
C LYS A 165 -32.52 7.29 -21.32
N THR A 166 -32.71 8.28 -22.18
CA THR A 166 -33.79 9.25 -22.10
C THR A 166 -35.11 8.48 -22.25
N THR A 167 -35.67 8.00 -21.14
CA THR A 167 -37.08 7.60 -21.11
C THR A 167 -37.89 8.88 -21.10
N ALA A 168 -38.23 9.37 -22.29
CA ALA A 168 -39.32 10.31 -22.45
C ALA A 168 -40.61 9.68 -21.92
N PRO A 169 -41.51 10.43 -21.26
CA PRO A 169 -42.79 9.91 -20.84
C PRO A 169 -43.71 9.86 -22.06
N ALA A 170 -43.99 8.67 -22.58
CA ALA A 170 -45.04 8.46 -23.57
C ALA A 170 -46.23 7.77 -22.88
N SER A 171 -47.36 8.47 -22.95
CA SER A 171 -48.69 8.09 -22.54
C SER A 171 -49.20 6.82 -23.23
N GLY A 172 -49.85 5.95 -22.45
CA GLY A 172 -51.09 5.27 -22.84
C GLY A 172 -51.01 4.04 -23.75
N LEU A 173 -51.69 3.00 -23.25
CA LEU A 173 -52.28 1.84 -23.92
C LEU A 173 -51.45 0.56 -24.03
N GLU A 174 -52.06 -0.45 -23.43
CA GLU A 174 -51.63 -1.83 -23.21
C GLU A 174 -51.55 -2.62 -24.52
N THR A 175 -50.57 -3.51 -24.61
CA THR A 175 -50.80 -4.86 -25.15
C THR A 175 -49.80 -5.81 -24.51
N GLU A 176 -50.32 -6.80 -23.79
CA GLU A 176 -49.57 -7.94 -23.28
C GLU A 176 -49.11 -8.80 -24.45
N GLU A 177 -47.83 -9.18 -24.47
CA GLU A 177 -47.40 -10.49 -24.95
C GLU A 177 -46.05 -10.86 -24.31
N LYS A 178 -46.04 -12.06 -23.71
CA LYS A 178 -44.90 -12.71 -23.04
C LYS A 178 -43.78 -13.03 -24.02
N ASP A 179 -42.55 -12.70 -23.64
CA ASP A 179 -41.40 -13.59 -23.88
C ASP A 179 -40.42 -13.41 -22.71
N ASP A 180 -40.34 -14.42 -21.84
CA ASP A 180 -39.42 -14.49 -20.71
C ASP A 180 -38.00 -14.65 -21.24
N LYS A 181 -37.34 -13.53 -21.55
CA LYS A 181 -35.89 -13.44 -21.52
C LYS A 181 -35.51 -12.58 -20.35
N GLU A 182 -35.25 -13.24 -19.21
CA GLU A 182 -34.40 -12.71 -18.16
C GLU A 182 -33.13 -12.17 -18.83
N THR A 183 -33.13 -10.87 -19.05
CA THR A 183 -31.97 -10.15 -19.52
C THR A 183 -31.08 -10.11 -18.29
N GLU A 184 -30.16 -11.08 -18.19
CA GLU A 184 -29.12 -11.07 -17.19
C GLU A 184 -28.56 -9.64 -17.14
N ALA A 185 -28.79 -8.96 -16.01
CA ALA A 185 -28.10 -7.73 -15.72
C ALA A 185 -26.61 -7.98 -16.00
N PRO A 186 -25.88 -7.07 -16.66
CA PRO A 186 -24.49 -7.31 -16.99
C PRO A 186 -23.80 -7.62 -15.67
N LYS A 187 -23.42 -8.90 -15.50
CA LYS A 187 -22.67 -9.37 -14.34
C LYS A 187 -21.51 -8.40 -14.28
N ARG A 188 -21.44 -7.60 -13.21
CA ARG A 188 -20.26 -6.80 -12.89
C ARG A 188 -19.13 -7.80 -13.02
N ASP A 189 -18.29 -7.65 -14.04
CA ASP A 189 -17.18 -8.56 -14.26
C ASP A 189 -16.49 -8.67 -12.91
N THR A 190 -16.66 -9.82 -12.26
CA THR A 190 -15.77 -10.28 -11.22
C THR A 190 -14.45 -10.40 -11.94
N MET A 191 -13.76 -9.27 -12.03
CA MET A 191 -12.45 -9.12 -12.62
C MET A 191 -11.65 -10.25 -12.03
N THR A 192 -11.36 -11.27 -12.84
CA THR A 192 -10.67 -12.46 -12.38
C THR A 192 -9.35 -11.94 -11.84
N PHE A 193 -9.18 -11.97 -10.51
CA PHE A 193 -7.99 -11.44 -9.88
C PHE A 193 -6.83 -12.26 -10.41
N GLN A 194 -6.07 -11.69 -11.33
CA GLN A 194 -4.89 -12.31 -11.90
C GLN A 194 -3.69 -11.72 -11.15
N PRO A 195 -3.05 -12.46 -10.24
CA PRO A 195 -2.01 -11.91 -9.37
C PRO A 195 -0.82 -11.32 -10.15
N THR A 196 -0.58 -11.84 -11.34
CA THR A 196 0.49 -11.42 -12.26
C THR A 196 0.11 -10.23 -13.16
N THR A 197 -1.11 -9.71 -13.07
CA THR A 197 -1.53 -8.57 -13.89
C THR A 197 -0.69 -7.33 -13.59
N THR A 198 -0.17 -6.71 -14.63
CA THR A 198 0.52 -5.41 -14.57
C THR A 198 -0.43 -4.25 -14.88
N ASN A 199 -1.72 -4.54 -15.08
CA ASN A 199 -2.72 -3.51 -15.30
C ASN A 199 -2.87 -2.67 -14.03
N SER A 200 -2.41 -1.43 -14.08
CA SER A 200 -2.43 -0.47 -12.99
C SER A 200 -3.75 0.28 -12.86
N LYS A 201 -4.64 0.18 -13.86
CA LYS A 201 -5.97 0.81 -13.86
C LYS A 201 -6.98 0.08 -12.98
N ILE A 202 -6.59 -1.04 -12.39
CA ILE A 202 -7.44 -1.73 -11.42
C ILE A 202 -7.64 -0.87 -10.16
N PRO A 203 -8.85 -0.84 -9.58
CA PRO A 203 -9.12 0.02 -8.42
C PRO A 203 -8.23 -0.26 -7.21
N THR A 204 -7.74 -1.49 -7.04
CA THR A 204 -6.95 -1.91 -5.86
C THR A 204 -5.69 -1.06 -5.68
N LEU A 205 -5.01 -0.67 -6.76
CA LEU A 205 -3.82 0.18 -6.68
C LEU A 205 -4.16 1.59 -6.19
N ARG A 206 -5.22 2.19 -6.75
CA ARG A 206 -5.70 3.52 -6.33
C ARG A 206 -6.16 3.53 -4.89
N ARG A 207 -6.92 2.51 -4.47
CA ARG A 207 -7.35 2.32 -3.08
C ARG A 207 -6.16 2.19 -2.14
N ALA A 208 -5.16 1.38 -2.47
CA ALA A 208 -3.95 1.23 -1.66
C ALA A 208 -3.17 2.54 -1.54
N ALA A 209 -3.04 3.29 -2.63
CA ALA A 209 -2.35 4.58 -2.64
C ALA A 209 -3.08 5.62 -1.77
N LEU A 210 -4.41 5.70 -1.87
CA LEU A 210 -5.23 6.57 -1.03
C LEU A 210 -5.15 6.16 0.44
N HIS A 211 -5.22 4.87 0.75
CA HIS A 211 -5.11 4.40 2.13
C HIS A 211 -3.76 4.80 2.75
N PHE A 212 -2.66 4.51 2.04
CA PHE A 212 -1.32 4.88 2.46
C PHE A 212 -1.19 6.41 2.63
N LEU A 213 -1.64 7.19 1.65
CA LEU A 213 -1.55 8.65 1.71
C LEU A 213 -2.36 9.23 2.88
N THR A 214 -3.58 8.76 3.10
CA THR A 214 -4.41 9.21 4.22
C THR A 214 -3.77 8.88 5.56
N LEU A 215 -3.19 7.68 5.73
CA LEU A 215 -2.46 7.32 6.94
C LEU A 215 -1.22 8.19 7.15
N LEU A 216 -0.45 8.44 6.09
CA LEU A 216 0.73 9.32 6.13
C LEU A 216 0.36 10.73 6.60
N LEU A 217 -0.69 11.30 6.02
CA LEU A 217 -1.16 12.65 6.36
C LEU A 217 -1.64 12.74 7.80
N ARG A 218 -2.47 11.78 8.25
CA ARG A 218 -2.96 11.73 9.64
C ARG A 218 -1.82 11.58 10.64
N ALA A 219 -0.86 10.70 10.36
CA ALA A 219 0.30 10.52 11.21
C ALA A 219 1.13 11.81 11.31
N PHE A 220 1.29 12.56 10.22
CA PHE A 220 1.96 13.85 10.28
C PHE A 220 1.16 14.93 11.00
N THR A 221 -0.17 14.93 10.87
CA THR A 221 -1.02 15.84 11.67
C THR A 221 -0.79 15.60 13.16
N GLU A 222 -0.83 14.35 13.60
CA GLU A 222 -0.57 13.97 15.00
C GLU A 222 0.83 14.39 15.44
N GLN A 223 1.86 14.15 14.62
CA GLN A 223 3.23 14.57 14.93
C GLN A 223 3.39 16.10 15.05
N VAL A 224 2.67 16.87 14.22
CA VAL A 224 2.68 18.34 14.25
C VAL A 224 2.00 18.87 15.51
N GLU A 225 0.93 18.22 15.98
CA GLU A 225 0.22 18.57 17.21
C GLU A 225 1.03 18.19 18.48
N GLU A 226 1.75 17.07 18.45
CA GLU A 226 2.55 16.59 19.59
C GLU A 226 3.91 17.29 19.73
N SER A 227 4.58 17.62 18.61
CA SER A 227 5.92 18.19 18.61
C SER A 227 5.92 19.72 18.66
N SER A 228 6.50 20.31 19.72
CA SER A 228 6.72 21.77 19.81
C SER A 228 7.70 22.34 18.76
N THR A 229 8.31 21.50 17.93
CA THR A 229 9.23 21.88 16.84
C THR A 229 8.68 21.48 15.48
N ALA A 230 7.74 22.29 14.97
CA ALA A 230 7.06 22.15 13.67
C ALA A 230 7.98 22.10 12.43
N ALA A 231 9.24 22.52 12.56
CA ALA A 231 10.16 22.72 11.43
C ALA A 231 10.56 21.44 10.68
N VAL A 232 10.25 20.26 11.21
CA VAL A 232 10.63 18.97 10.60
C VAL A 232 9.56 18.44 9.63
N TYR A 233 8.31 18.90 9.72
CA TYR A 233 7.14 18.27 9.09
C TYR A 233 6.44 19.11 8.01
N ALA A 234 7.14 20.05 7.37
CA ALA A 234 6.51 20.91 6.38
C ALA A 234 6.49 20.27 4.98
N LEU A 235 5.33 19.74 4.57
CA LEU A 235 5.09 19.50 3.14
C LEU A 235 5.17 20.85 2.41
N PRO A 236 5.91 20.96 1.29
CA PRO A 236 5.94 22.20 0.52
C PRO A 236 4.54 22.63 0.09
N GLY A 237 4.24 23.93 0.17
CA GLY A 237 2.90 24.46 -0.16
C GLY A 237 2.45 24.12 -1.58
N GLU A 238 3.39 23.99 -2.52
CA GLU A 238 3.13 23.54 -3.89
C GLU A 238 2.65 22.09 -3.96
N VAL A 239 3.25 21.20 -3.15
CA VAL A 239 2.84 19.78 -3.05
C VAL A 239 1.45 19.69 -2.44
N MET A 240 1.19 20.45 -1.37
CA MET A 240 -0.13 20.52 -0.72
C MET A 240 -1.22 20.98 -1.71
N ARG A 241 -0.98 22.07 -2.45
CA ARG A 241 -1.93 22.61 -3.43
C ARG A 241 -2.22 21.59 -4.53
N ARG A 242 -1.17 20.97 -5.08
CA ARG A 242 -1.29 19.94 -6.12
C ARG A 242 -2.07 18.74 -5.61
N ALA A 243 -1.77 18.26 -4.41
CA ALA A 243 -2.48 17.14 -3.79
C ALA A 243 -3.98 17.44 -3.66
N LYS A 244 -4.37 18.63 -3.18
CA LYS A 244 -5.78 19.04 -3.09
C LYS A 244 -6.47 19.05 -4.46
N THR A 245 -5.82 19.59 -5.50
CA THR A 245 -6.38 19.62 -6.85
C THR A 245 -6.60 18.22 -7.42
N ILE A 246 -5.59 17.36 -7.35
CA ILE A 246 -5.66 16.01 -7.91
C ILE A 246 -6.64 15.14 -7.14
N ILE A 247 -6.52 15.07 -5.81
CA ILE A 247 -7.41 14.24 -4.99
C ILE A 247 -8.85 14.75 -5.11
N GLY A 248 -9.06 16.07 -5.12
CA GLY A 248 -10.37 16.67 -5.39
C GLY A 248 -10.97 16.23 -6.73
N TYR A 249 -10.16 16.18 -7.80
CA TYR A 249 -10.58 15.61 -9.08
C TYR A 249 -10.97 14.13 -8.97
N VAL A 250 -10.16 13.31 -8.27
CA VAL A 250 -10.45 11.88 -8.04
C VAL A 250 -11.78 11.69 -7.29
N THR A 251 -12.10 12.52 -6.29
CA THR A 251 -13.36 12.40 -5.52
C THR A 251 -14.62 12.47 -6.39
N ILE A 252 -14.55 13.16 -7.53
CA ILE A 252 -15.69 13.40 -8.42
C ILE A 252 -15.67 12.44 -9.61
N THR A 253 -14.49 12.14 -10.14
CA THR A 253 -14.38 11.58 -11.50
C THR A 253 -14.06 10.10 -11.55
N ASP A 254 -13.45 9.52 -10.52
CA ASP A 254 -13.06 8.10 -10.58
C ASP A 254 -14.28 7.19 -10.74
N GLU A 255 -14.20 6.16 -11.57
CA GLU A 255 -15.28 5.21 -11.79
C GLU A 255 -15.63 4.40 -10.53
N ASP A 256 -14.62 4.12 -9.69
CA ASP A 256 -14.76 3.29 -8.52
C ASP A 256 -15.30 4.09 -7.32
N ALA A 257 -16.47 3.69 -6.81
CA ALA A 257 -17.12 4.42 -5.72
C ALA A 257 -16.30 4.40 -4.42
N ILE A 258 -15.57 3.32 -4.15
CA ILE A 258 -14.71 3.21 -2.96
C ILE A 258 -13.51 4.15 -3.10
N VAL A 259 -12.88 4.22 -4.27
CA VAL A 259 -11.81 5.19 -4.56
C VAL A 259 -12.30 6.62 -4.30
N ARG A 260 -13.51 6.99 -4.76
CA ARG A 260 -14.07 8.33 -4.50
C ARG A 260 -14.25 8.63 -3.00
N VAL A 261 -14.74 7.66 -2.22
CA VAL A 261 -14.90 7.80 -0.75
C VAL A 261 -13.54 7.95 -0.08
N MET A 262 -12.58 7.08 -0.40
CA MET A 262 -11.22 7.13 0.17
C MET A 262 -10.49 8.43 -0.23
N ALA A 263 -10.74 8.95 -1.43
CA ALA A 263 -10.21 10.23 -1.86
C ALA A 263 -10.79 11.39 -1.05
N LYS A 264 -12.08 11.33 -0.68
CA LYS A 264 -12.67 12.31 0.23
C LYS A 264 -11.99 12.27 1.61
N GLU A 265 -11.79 11.09 2.18
CA GLU A 265 -11.06 10.94 3.45
C GLU A 265 -9.62 11.47 3.37
N GLY A 266 -8.95 11.26 2.23
CA GLY A 266 -7.60 11.80 1.99
C GLY A 266 -7.59 13.32 1.87
N LEU A 267 -8.63 13.92 1.28
CA LEU A 267 -8.78 15.37 1.20
C LEU A 267 -9.02 15.98 2.60
N ASP A 268 -9.88 15.34 3.40
CA ASP A 268 -10.13 15.74 4.79
C ASP A 268 -8.82 15.65 5.61
N ALA A 269 -8.00 14.62 5.39
CA ALA A 269 -6.69 14.49 6.04
C ALA A 269 -5.68 15.57 5.60
N LEU A 270 -5.67 15.96 4.31
CA LEU A 270 -4.85 17.09 3.83
C LEU A 270 -5.26 18.40 4.49
N ASP A 271 -6.57 18.64 4.62
CA ASP A 271 -7.10 19.83 5.28
C ASP A 271 -6.75 19.84 6.77
N GLY A 272 -6.86 18.71 7.45
CA GLY A 272 -6.41 18.56 8.84
C GLY A 272 -4.94 18.89 9.03
N LEU A 273 -4.06 18.35 8.19
CA LEU A 273 -2.63 18.67 8.24
C LEU A 273 -2.35 20.16 7.97
N ALA A 274 -3.02 20.75 6.98
CA ALA A 274 -2.86 22.17 6.67
C ALA A 274 -3.31 23.07 7.84
N ILE A 275 -4.39 22.71 8.53
CA ILE A 275 -4.87 23.43 9.72
C ILE A 275 -3.86 23.30 10.87
N ALA A 276 -3.38 22.08 11.15
CA ALA A 276 -2.38 21.85 12.20
C ALA A 276 -1.11 22.68 11.96
N MET A 277 -0.64 22.77 10.70
CA MET A 277 0.51 23.59 10.32
C MET A 277 0.28 25.11 10.46
N LEU A 278 -0.96 25.60 10.38
CA LEU A 278 -1.31 27.02 10.52
C LEU A 278 -1.55 27.46 11.97
N GLY A 279 -1.88 26.52 12.86
CA GLY A 279 -2.13 26.76 14.29
C GLY A 279 -0.85 26.83 15.14
N LEU A 280 0.32 26.79 14.50
CA LEU A 280 1.66 26.88 15.08
C LEU A 280 2.28 28.27 14.88
#